data_AF-A0A958UX01-F1
#
_entry.id   AF-A0A958UX01-F1
#
_cell.length_a   1.000
_cell.length_b   1.000
_cell.length_c   1.000
_cell.angle_alpha   90.00
_cell.angle_beta   90.00
_cell.angle_gamma   90.00
#
_symmetry.space_group_name_H-M   'P 1'
#
loop_
_entity.id
_entity.type
_entity.pdbx_description
1 polymer ?
#
loop_
_entity_poly.entity_id
_entity_poly.type
_entity_poly.pdbx_seq_one_letter_code
_entity_poly.pdbx_strand_id
1 'polypeptide(L)'
;MKNLLTSVLFFALTFQAIAQTDGITYQAVIIGPDALELPGVDSEGNYLPNATVAIRFTIYDSGNQIEFREVQIADTDEFGRINLLIGEANHDEFTHISWDGTPKDLEVEIDFDAGSNFETMSREKLTFLPYAYHRNITATGTLSVDDNTFLNGELQVEGPTNLNSTLDVNNQNATNLTGTLTVDGETNLNNAFSVNNSSPSSLTGNLGVGGNSLLNGTLDVIGKTTLNDLEVNGQASFADLQAESLVVNQNTELYGTTLLDGMGSQIRLTSNMPNSGAEIGNHPVLIEGGKNGLAIRVNGSRNNNTNFITFYDTTRDLSWGRIEGETPSEYTNNADYNFDQTSLNYDIYDAGFDVAFAAYDLAASFVEVTTASTSSTACVGLGTCVTAPIP
;
A
#
# COMPACT_ATOMS: atom_id res chain seq x y z
N MET A 1 67.69 40.26 13.89
CA MET A 1 68.76 39.27 13.56
C MET A 1 68.50 37.87 14.10
N LYS A 2 67.88 37.68 15.28
CA LYS A 2 67.51 36.35 15.80
C LYS A 2 66.52 35.57 14.91
N ASN A 3 65.50 36.25 14.36
CA ASN A 3 64.46 35.58 13.56
C ASN A 3 64.90 35.18 12.14
N LEU A 4 65.96 35.81 11.61
CA LEU A 4 66.53 35.45 10.31
C LEU A 4 67.41 34.19 10.43
N LEU A 5 68.14 34.06 11.55
CA LEU A 5 69.00 32.91 11.83
C LEU A 5 68.18 31.63 12.04
N THR A 6 67.01 31.72 12.69
CA THR A 6 66.10 30.58 12.89
C THR A 6 65.42 30.12 11.61
N SER A 7 65.09 31.01 10.67
CA SER A 7 64.49 30.63 9.38
C SER A 7 65.52 30.00 8.43
N VAL A 8 66.78 30.43 8.46
CA VAL A 8 67.86 29.81 7.67
C VAL A 8 68.22 28.43 8.24
N LEU A 9 68.19 28.24 9.57
CA LEU A 9 68.44 26.95 10.20
C LEU A 9 67.29 25.94 9.96
N PHE A 10 66.04 26.41 9.85
CA PHE A 10 64.88 25.55 9.53
C PHE A 10 64.85 25.12 8.05
N PHE A 11 65.34 25.95 7.12
CA PHE A 11 65.44 25.60 5.70
C PHE A 11 66.67 24.74 5.36
N ALA A 12 67.72 24.78 6.20
CA ALA A 12 68.90 23.93 6.06
C ALA A 12 68.67 22.51 6.61
N LEU A 13 67.70 22.31 7.51
CA LEU A 13 67.34 20.98 8.04
C LEU A 13 66.36 20.19 7.15
N THR A 14 65.78 20.81 6.12
CA THR A 14 64.79 20.16 5.23
C THR A 14 65.39 19.48 3.99
N PHE A 15 66.71 19.37 3.88
CA PHE A 15 67.36 18.86 2.66
C PHE A 15 68.16 17.56 2.78
N GLN A 16 67.99 16.78 3.85
CA GLN A 16 68.60 15.45 3.95
C GLN A 16 67.63 14.45 4.58
N ALA A 17 66.48 14.28 3.95
CA ALA A 17 65.77 12.99 4.00
C ALA A 17 66.20 12.24 2.73
N ILE A 18 67.35 11.60 2.77
CA ILE A 18 67.68 10.59 1.75
C ILE A 18 66.70 9.44 2.00
N ALA A 19 65.80 9.25 1.04
CA ALA A 19 64.99 8.05 0.96
C ALA A 19 65.91 6.83 1.02
N GLN A 20 65.49 5.75 1.69
CA GLN A 20 66.23 4.49 1.59
C GLN A 20 66.32 4.14 0.09
N THR A 21 67.53 4.03 -0.44
CA THR A 21 67.74 3.60 -1.82
C THR A 21 67.42 2.11 -1.85
N ASP A 22 66.31 1.73 -2.49
CA ASP A 22 66.01 0.33 -2.79
C ASP A 22 67.16 -0.28 -3.60
N GLY A 23 67.68 -1.41 -3.14
CA GLY A 23 68.77 -2.10 -3.79
C GLY A 23 69.20 -3.37 -3.05
N ILE A 24 70.05 -4.17 -3.69
CA ILE A 24 70.61 -5.39 -3.11
C ILE A 24 72.05 -5.11 -2.70
N THR A 25 72.36 -5.27 -1.41
CA THR A 25 73.75 -5.13 -0.95
C THR A 25 74.61 -6.25 -1.53
N TYR A 26 75.68 -5.88 -2.21
CA TYR A 26 76.65 -6.80 -2.80
C TYR A 26 78.03 -6.55 -2.19
N GLN A 27 78.68 -7.61 -1.73
CA GLN A 27 80.03 -7.56 -1.19
C GLN A 27 80.85 -8.69 -1.80
N ALA A 28 82.05 -8.36 -2.29
CA ALA A 28 82.96 -9.34 -2.88
C ALA A 28 84.42 -8.98 -2.57
N VAL A 29 85.27 -9.99 -2.55
CA VAL A 29 86.74 -9.84 -2.61
C VAL A 29 87.16 -10.10 -4.04
N ILE A 30 87.81 -9.13 -4.67
CA ILE A 30 88.29 -9.22 -6.05
C ILE A 30 89.66 -9.90 -6.05
N ILE A 31 89.78 -10.93 -6.88
CA ILE A 31 91.04 -11.64 -7.16
C ILE A 31 91.58 -11.11 -8.48
N GLY A 32 92.82 -10.61 -8.47
CA GLY A 32 93.44 -10.01 -9.65
C GLY A 32 93.78 -11.05 -10.73
N PRO A 33 93.80 -10.65 -12.01
CA PRO A 33 94.11 -11.56 -13.12
C PRO A 33 95.61 -11.87 -13.22
N ASP A 34 96.46 -10.95 -12.75
CA ASP A 34 97.91 -11.07 -12.84
C ASP A 34 98.47 -11.87 -11.66
N ALA A 35 99.47 -12.71 -11.95
CA ALA A 35 100.25 -13.36 -10.92
C ALA A 35 101.13 -12.32 -10.20
N LEU A 36 101.12 -12.34 -8.87
CA LEU A 36 102.03 -11.49 -8.11
C LEU A 36 103.43 -12.09 -8.21
N GLU A 37 104.35 -11.34 -8.82
CA GLU A 37 105.76 -11.73 -8.91
C GLU A 37 106.39 -11.71 -7.51
N LEU A 38 106.55 -12.88 -6.90
CA LEU A 38 107.34 -13.05 -5.68
C LEU A 38 108.73 -13.59 -6.06
N PRO A 39 109.81 -13.23 -5.34
CA PRO A 39 111.14 -13.74 -5.65
C PRO A 39 111.20 -15.28 -5.60
N GLY A 40 111.23 -15.91 -6.78
CA GLY A 40 111.46 -17.34 -6.97
C GLY A 40 110.25 -18.19 -7.36
N VAL A 41 109.00 -17.72 -7.17
CA VAL A 41 107.76 -18.39 -7.63
C VAL A 41 106.65 -17.34 -7.76
N ASP A 42 105.91 -17.35 -8.88
CA ASP A 42 104.74 -16.47 -9.04
C ASP A 42 103.55 -16.99 -8.22
N SER A 43 102.83 -16.08 -7.56
CA SER A 43 101.63 -16.42 -6.83
C SER A 43 100.40 -16.02 -7.64
N GLU A 44 99.70 -17.01 -8.20
CA GLU A 44 98.39 -16.83 -8.83
C GLU A 44 97.27 -16.73 -7.77
N GLY A 45 96.20 -16.01 -8.06
CA GLY A 45 95.01 -15.94 -7.19
C GLY A 45 95.12 -14.96 -6.01
N ASN A 46 95.92 -13.91 -6.13
CA ASN A 46 96.00 -12.87 -5.10
C ASN A 46 94.81 -11.90 -5.18
N TYR A 47 94.41 -11.36 -4.03
CA TYR A 47 93.44 -10.28 -4.00
C TYR A 47 94.01 -9.03 -4.70
N LEU A 48 93.13 -8.19 -5.24
CA LEU A 48 93.49 -6.99 -6.00
C LEU A 48 93.26 -5.74 -5.13
N PRO A 49 94.24 -5.26 -4.34
CA PRO A 49 94.04 -4.11 -3.46
C PRO A 49 94.22 -2.77 -4.18
N ASN A 50 93.48 -1.75 -3.71
CA ASN A 50 93.60 -0.35 -4.14
C ASN A 50 93.55 -0.13 -5.67
N ALA A 51 92.68 -0.88 -6.36
CA ALA A 51 92.49 -0.80 -7.80
C ALA A 51 91.06 -0.35 -8.13
N THR A 52 90.93 0.50 -9.15
CA THR A 52 89.63 0.88 -9.70
C THR A 52 89.16 -0.18 -10.68
N VAL A 53 87.99 -0.76 -10.43
CA VAL A 53 87.36 -1.78 -11.27
C VAL A 53 85.95 -1.34 -11.69
N ALA A 54 85.45 -1.88 -12.80
CA ALA A 54 84.05 -1.74 -13.17
C ALA A 54 83.30 -3.07 -12.97
N ILE A 55 82.19 -3.04 -12.25
CA ILE A 55 81.33 -4.20 -11.99
C ILE A 55 80.02 -4.01 -12.74
N ARG A 56 79.62 -5.00 -13.54
CA ARG A 56 78.33 -5.05 -14.20
C ARG A 56 77.42 -6.06 -13.51
N PHE A 57 76.24 -5.59 -13.10
CA PHE A 57 75.18 -6.43 -12.59
C PHE A 57 74.14 -6.62 -13.68
N THR A 58 73.77 -7.87 -13.98
CA THR A 58 72.65 -8.20 -14.88
C THR A 58 71.70 -9.15 -14.17
N ILE A 59 70.41 -8.82 -14.12
CA ILE A 59 69.37 -9.72 -13.60
C ILE A 59 68.61 -10.33 -14.77
N TYR A 60 68.50 -11.65 -14.77
CA TYR A 60 67.79 -12.43 -15.77
C TYR A 60 66.47 -12.97 -15.22
N ASP A 61 65.44 -12.99 -16.05
CA ASP A 61 64.20 -13.73 -15.77
C ASP A 61 64.38 -15.25 -15.93
N SER A 62 63.34 -16.01 -15.57
CA SER A 62 63.30 -17.46 -15.75
C SER A 62 63.41 -17.95 -17.21
N GLY A 63 63.18 -17.05 -18.17
CA GLY A 63 63.34 -17.27 -19.61
C GLY A 63 64.71 -16.83 -20.17
N ASN A 64 65.66 -16.48 -19.29
CA ASN A 64 66.99 -15.99 -19.63
C ASN A 64 66.99 -14.67 -20.43
N GLN A 65 65.95 -13.84 -20.28
CA GLN A 65 65.91 -12.45 -20.77
C GLN A 65 66.46 -11.51 -19.71
N ILE A 66 67.11 -10.43 -20.15
CA ILE A 66 67.63 -9.39 -19.25
C ILE A 66 66.44 -8.53 -18.79
N GLU A 67 66.19 -8.49 -17.48
CA GLU A 67 65.21 -7.59 -16.87
C GLU A 67 65.82 -6.31 -16.33
N PHE A 68 67.10 -6.36 -15.96
CA PHE A 68 67.82 -5.23 -15.40
C PHE A 68 69.31 -5.35 -15.68
N ARG A 69 69.94 -4.21 -15.98
CA ARG A 69 71.39 -4.12 -16.10
C ARG A 69 71.91 -2.77 -15.62
N GLU A 70 73.03 -2.79 -14.90
CA GLU A 70 73.77 -1.59 -14.54
C GLU A 70 75.28 -1.86 -14.47
N VAL A 71 76.06 -0.78 -14.53
CA VAL A 71 77.52 -0.81 -14.35
C VAL A 71 77.88 0.19 -13.25
N GLN A 72 78.69 -0.25 -12.30
CA GLN A 72 79.22 0.58 -11.22
C GLN A 72 80.74 0.58 -11.26
N ILE A 73 81.37 1.74 -11.08
CA ILE A 73 82.82 1.86 -10.91
C ILE A 73 83.12 1.91 -9.42
N ALA A 74 84.05 1.08 -8.96
CA ALA A 74 84.37 0.92 -7.55
C ALA A 74 85.87 0.78 -7.33
N ASP A 75 86.37 1.29 -6.21
CA ASP A 75 87.75 1.07 -5.78
C ASP A 75 87.79 -0.08 -4.78
N THR A 76 88.69 -1.04 -5.01
CA THR A 76 88.94 -2.11 -4.04
C THR A 76 89.73 -1.57 -2.84
N ASP A 77 89.42 -2.05 -1.64
CA ASP A 77 90.17 -1.66 -0.44
C ASP A 77 91.53 -2.38 -0.31
N GLU A 78 92.26 -2.16 0.78
CA GLU A 78 93.57 -2.79 1.07
C GLU A 78 93.53 -4.34 1.09
N PHE A 79 92.33 -4.94 1.15
CA PHE A 79 92.10 -6.39 1.13
C PHE A 79 91.38 -6.86 -0.15
N GLY A 80 91.27 -5.99 -1.16
CA GLY A 80 90.61 -6.29 -2.42
C GLY A 80 89.09 -6.30 -2.35
N ARG A 81 88.46 -5.77 -1.29
CA ARG A 81 87.00 -5.82 -1.15
C ARG A 81 86.32 -4.66 -1.83
N ILE A 82 85.13 -4.94 -2.35
CA ILE A 82 84.14 -3.95 -2.78
C ILE A 82 82.85 -4.11 -1.98
N ASN A 83 82.16 -3.00 -1.75
CA ASN A 83 80.82 -2.96 -1.16
C ASN A 83 79.96 -2.07 -2.05
N LEU A 84 78.95 -2.65 -2.70
CA LEU A 84 78.10 -1.99 -3.67
C LEU A 84 76.63 -2.23 -3.34
N LEU A 85 75.76 -1.34 -3.82
CA LEU A 85 74.32 -1.50 -3.73
C LEU A 85 73.77 -1.66 -5.15
N ILE A 86 73.36 -2.87 -5.51
CA ILE A 86 72.76 -3.15 -6.82
C ILE A 86 71.45 -2.36 -6.94
N GLY A 87 71.29 -1.59 -8.01
CA GLY A 87 70.19 -0.65 -8.19
C GLY A 87 70.55 0.80 -7.87
N GLU A 88 71.79 1.08 -7.46
CA GLU A 88 72.25 2.46 -7.18
C GLU A 88 72.55 3.25 -8.46
N ALA A 89 73.15 2.62 -9.47
CA ALA A 89 73.52 3.31 -10.71
C ALA A 89 72.35 3.43 -11.69
N ASN A 90 71.39 2.50 -11.64
CA ASN A 90 70.20 2.52 -12.49
C ASN A 90 68.91 2.28 -11.68
N HIS A 91 68.64 3.17 -10.72
CA HIS A 91 67.56 3.02 -9.76
C HIS A 91 66.17 2.91 -10.41
N ASP A 92 65.86 3.74 -11.40
CA ASP A 92 64.55 3.73 -12.06
C ASP A 92 64.26 2.38 -12.72
N GLU A 93 65.22 1.78 -13.43
CA GLU A 93 65.06 0.46 -14.03
C GLU A 93 64.99 -0.65 -12.96
N PHE A 94 65.80 -0.53 -11.91
CA PHE A 94 65.77 -1.46 -10.78
C PHE A 94 64.38 -1.52 -10.12
N THR A 95 63.71 -0.36 -9.97
CA THR A 95 62.35 -0.30 -9.41
C THR A 95 61.30 -0.94 -10.32
N HIS A 96 61.54 -1.12 -11.62
CA HIS A 96 60.58 -1.73 -12.54
C HIS A 96 60.64 -3.27 -12.59
N ILE A 97 61.65 -3.89 -11.99
CA ILE A 97 61.75 -5.35 -11.90
C ILE A 97 60.50 -5.92 -11.19
N SER A 98 59.89 -6.95 -11.76
CA SER A 98 58.74 -7.64 -11.16
C SER A 98 59.20 -8.72 -10.18
N TRP A 99 58.98 -8.50 -8.89
CA TRP A 99 59.30 -9.45 -7.81
C TRP A 99 58.07 -10.28 -7.39
N ASP A 100 57.53 -11.07 -8.32
CA ASP A 100 56.29 -11.86 -8.13
C ASP A 100 56.52 -13.28 -7.56
N GLY A 101 57.76 -13.59 -7.18
CA GLY A 101 58.17 -14.92 -6.70
C GLY A 101 58.70 -15.85 -7.80
N THR A 102 58.68 -15.45 -9.08
CA THR A 102 59.41 -16.17 -10.13
C THR A 102 60.93 -16.13 -9.88
N PRO A 103 61.66 -17.26 -10.04
CA PRO A 103 63.12 -17.28 -9.87
C PRO A 103 63.82 -16.37 -10.89
N LYS A 104 64.85 -15.66 -10.43
CA LYS A 104 65.71 -14.80 -11.26
C LYS A 104 67.17 -15.16 -11.00
N ASP A 105 68.04 -14.91 -11.98
CA ASP A 105 69.49 -15.07 -11.82
C ASP A 105 70.18 -13.71 -11.77
N LEU A 106 71.15 -13.54 -10.87
CA LEU A 106 72.08 -12.42 -10.88
C LEU A 106 73.40 -12.87 -11.50
N GLU A 107 73.75 -12.24 -12.62
CA GLU A 107 75.08 -12.33 -13.21
C GLU A 107 75.90 -11.11 -12.82
N VAL A 108 77.14 -11.36 -12.41
CA VAL A 108 78.13 -10.35 -12.03
C VAL A 108 79.34 -10.50 -12.94
N GLU A 109 79.75 -9.40 -13.53
CA GLU A 109 80.89 -9.34 -14.44
C GLU A 109 81.83 -8.19 -14.03
N ILE A 110 83.13 -8.33 -14.31
CA ILE A 110 84.17 -7.36 -13.92
C ILE A 110 85.03 -6.96 -15.11
N ASP A 111 85.43 -5.69 -15.13
CA ASP A 111 86.54 -5.18 -15.93
C ASP A 111 87.59 -4.62 -14.95
N PHE A 112 88.78 -5.21 -14.96
CA PHE A 112 89.87 -4.88 -14.04
C PHE A 112 90.53 -3.52 -14.32
N ASP A 113 90.35 -2.95 -15.52
CA ASP A 113 90.86 -1.65 -15.95
C ASP A 113 89.80 -0.54 -15.92
N ALA A 114 88.61 -0.85 -15.39
CA ALA A 114 87.41 0.00 -15.40
C ALA A 114 87.01 0.48 -16.81
N GLY A 115 87.20 -0.38 -17.82
CA GLY A 115 86.86 -0.16 -19.22
C GLY A 115 85.48 -0.68 -19.64
N SER A 116 85.45 -1.42 -20.74
CA SER A 116 84.23 -2.02 -21.32
C SER A 116 84.35 -3.52 -21.64
N ASN A 117 85.47 -4.14 -21.28
CA ASN A 117 85.81 -5.55 -21.53
C ASN A 117 85.48 -6.38 -20.28
N PHE A 118 84.20 -6.65 -20.09
CA PHE A 118 83.72 -7.38 -18.92
C PHE A 118 83.94 -8.89 -19.04
N GLU A 119 84.42 -9.49 -17.95
CA GLU A 119 84.58 -10.92 -17.74
C GLU A 119 83.60 -11.43 -16.68
N THR A 120 82.98 -12.59 -16.92
CA THR A 120 82.00 -13.16 -15.98
C THR A 120 82.67 -13.64 -14.69
N MET A 121 82.22 -13.13 -13.55
CA MET A 121 82.65 -13.59 -12.23
C MET A 121 81.76 -14.72 -11.70
N SER A 122 80.44 -14.49 -11.71
CA SER A 122 79.48 -15.42 -11.13
C SER A 122 78.12 -15.23 -11.77
N ARG A 123 77.34 -16.31 -11.82
CA ARG A 123 75.92 -16.25 -12.14
C ARG A 123 75.17 -17.17 -11.18
N GLU A 124 74.39 -16.56 -10.29
CA GLU A 124 73.74 -17.26 -9.19
C GLU A 124 72.24 -16.96 -9.14
N LYS A 125 71.47 -17.90 -8.61
CA LYS A 125 70.03 -17.69 -8.41
C LYS A 125 69.79 -16.68 -7.29
N LEU A 126 69.03 -15.63 -7.58
CA LEU A 126 68.46 -14.76 -6.56
C LEU A 126 67.31 -15.49 -5.86
N THR A 127 67.63 -16.17 -4.76
CA THR A 127 66.61 -16.77 -3.90
C THR A 127 65.88 -15.67 -3.15
N PHE A 128 64.57 -15.56 -3.38
CA PHE A 128 63.59 -14.68 -2.74
C PHE A 128 64.10 -13.76 -1.61
N LEU A 129 64.04 -12.44 -1.83
CA LEU A 129 64.30 -11.43 -0.79
C LEU A 129 63.07 -11.28 0.14
N PRO A 130 63.19 -11.45 1.46
CA PRO A 130 62.03 -11.46 2.36
C PRO A 130 61.35 -10.11 2.62
N TYR A 131 61.75 -9.00 1.97
CA TYR A 131 61.15 -7.70 2.29
C TYR A 131 61.24 -6.71 1.12
N ALA A 132 60.18 -6.63 0.33
CA ALA A 132 59.85 -5.44 -0.47
C ALA A 132 58.44 -5.01 -0.06
N TYR A 133 58.29 -3.77 0.37
CA TYR A 133 57.02 -3.16 0.77
C TYR A 133 56.02 -3.30 -0.40
N HIS A 134 55.11 -4.27 -0.27
CA HIS A 134 54.01 -4.65 -1.16
C HIS A 134 53.93 -4.00 -2.55
N ARG A 135 54.49 -4.68 -3.55
CA ARG A 135 54.04 -4.63 -4.94
C ARG A 135 52.94 -5.68 -5.09
N ASN A 136 51.74 -5.30 -5.57
CA ASN A 136 50.53 -6.13 -5.82
C ASN A 136 50.49 -7.53 -5.18
N ILE A 137 49.64 -7.73 -4.17
CA ILE A 137 49.38 -9.07 -3.63
C ILE A 137 48.42 -9.80 -4.57
N THR A 138 48.89 -10.86 -5.22
CA THR A 138 48.03 -11.79 -5.96
C THR A 138 47.92 -13.10 -5.18
N ALA A 139 46.78 -13.32 -4.54
CA ALA A 139 46.47 -14.58 -3.87
C ALA A 139 45.64 -15.46 -4.84
N THR A 140 46.22 -16.56 -5.32
CA THR A 140 45.54 -17.50 -6.23
C THR A 140 44.76 -18.60 -5.50
N GLY A 141 44.86 -18.65 -4.16
CA GLY A 141 44.16 -19.58 -3.29
C GLY A 141 43.36 -18.86 -2.19
N THR A 142 43.26 -19.48 -1.01
CA THR A 142 42.60 -18.87 0.14
C THR A 142 43.50 -17.82 0.80
N LEU A 143 42.94 -16.63 1.06
CA LEU A 143 43.54 -15.61 1.91
C LEU A 143 42.83 -15.62 3.28
N SER A 144 43.59 -15.81 4.36
CA SER A 144 43.14 -15.62 5.74
C SER A 144 43.81 -14.37 6.31
N VAL A 145 43.04 -13.48 6.91
CA VAL A 145 43.54 -12.30 7.62
C VAL A 145 42.94 -12.33 9.03
N ASP A 146 43.79 -12.47 10.04
CA ASP A 146 43.35 -12.68 11.43
C ASP A 146 42.90 -11.39 12.13
N ASP A 147 43.27 -10.23 11.58
CA ASP A 147 42.94 -8.90 12.08
C ASP A 147 42.21 -8.08 11.00
N ASN A 148 42.09 -6.77 11.23
CA ASN A 148 41.35 -5.86 10.37
C ASN A 148 41.99 -5.68 8.99
N THR A 149 41.15 -5.65 7.97
CA THR A 149 41.53 -5.27 6.61
C THR A 149 40.96 -3.90 6.27
N PHE A 150 41.79 -2.98 5.81
CA PHE A 150 41.38 -1.66 5.32
C PHE A 150 41.60 -1.58 3.81
N LEU A 151 40.52 -1.38 3.05
CA LEU A 151 40.56 -1.17 1.60
C LEU A 151 40.15 0.28 1.31
N ASN A 152 41.09 1.07 0.78
CA ASN A 152 40.84 2.46 0.39
C ASN A 152 40.26 2.60 -1.03
N GLY A 153 40.24 1.50 -1.79
CA GLY A 153 39.71 1.42 -3.14
C GLY A 153 38.45 0.55 -3.22
N GLU A 154 38.11 0.15 -4.44
CA GLU A 154 36.98 -0.75 -4.72
C GLU A 154 37.26 -2.19 -4.28
N LEU A 155 36.23 -2.86 -3.77
CA LEU A 155 36.22 -4.31 -3.55
C LEU A 155 35.24 -4.93 -4.55
N GLN A 156 35.76 -5.71 -5.50
CA GLN A 156 34.97 -6.52 -6.41
C GLN A 156 35.06 -8.00 -6.00
N VAL A 157 33.91 -8.66 -5.87
CA VAL A 157 33.81 -10.08 -5.50
C VAL A 157 32.92 -10.79 -6.52
N GLU A 158 33.51 -11.62 -7.37
CA GLU A 158 32.77 -12.40 -8.38
C GLU A 158 32.04 -13.60 -7.78
N GLY A 159 32.48 -14.05 -6.59
CA GLY A 159 31.89 -15.15 -5.85
C GLY A 159 30.86 -14.72 -4.80
N PRO A 160 30.22 -15.68 -4.12
CA PRO A 160 29.35 -15.39 -2.99
C PRO A 160 30.14 -14.78 -1.83
N THR A 161 29.51 -13.86 -1.10
CA THR A 161 30.07 -13.24 0.11
C THR A 161 29.24 -13.66 1.31
N ASN A 162 29.90 -14.22 2.33
CA ASN A 162 29.27 -14.51 3.63
C ASN A 162 29.83 -13.54 4.67
N LEU A 163 28.94 -12.82 5.36
CA LEU A 163 29.27 -11.94 6.48
C LEU A 163 28.65 -12.50 7.75
N ASN A 164 29.47 -12.89 8.72
CA ASN A 164 29.01 -13.49 9.98
C ASN A 164 28.54 -12.45 11.02
N SER A 165 28.68 -11.17 10.72
CA SER A 165 28.39 -10.05 11.62
C SER A 165 27.65 -8.95 10.84
N THR A 166 27.80 -7.69 11.24
CA THR A 166 27.11 -6.55 10.66
C THR A 166 27.67 -6.14 9.29
N LEU A 167 26.80 -5.52 8.49
CA LEU A 167 27.14 -4.80 7.27
C LEU A 167 26.59 -3.38 7.38
N ASP A 168 27.47 -2.39 7.46
CA ASP A 168 27.09 -0.98 7.49
C ASP A 168 27.47 -0.29 6.17
N VAL A 169 26.45 0.20 5.44
CA VAL A 169 26.65 1.02 4.23
C VAL A 169 26.54 2.50 4.59
N ASN A 170 27.69 3.14 4.70
CA ASN A 170 27.81 4.50 5.24
C ASN A 170 27.63 5.59 4.17
N ASN A 171 27.47 6.84 4.62
CA ASN A 171 27.42 8.05 3.79
C ASN A 171 26.27 8.11 2.78
N GLN A 172 25.13 7.45 3.09
CA GLN A 172 23.95 7.39 2.21
C GLN A 172 24.28 6.78 0.83
N ASN A 173 25.33 5.95 0.74
CA ASN A 173 25.64 5.25 -0.49
C ASN A 173 24.52 4.26 -0.85
N ALA A 174 24.20 4.20 -2.14
CA ALA A 174 23.16 3.31 -2.62
C ALA A 174 23.55 1.84 -2.44
N THR A 175 22.56 1.01 -2.11
CA THR A 175 22.69 -0.46 -2.14
C THR A 175 21.73 -0.98 -3.19
N ASN A 176 22.23 -1.72 -4.19
CA ASN A 176 21.43 -2.31 -5.25
C ASN A 176 21.46 -3.83 -5.13
N LEU A 177 20.30 -4.43 -4.83
CA LEU A 177 20.11 -5.88 -4.74
C LEU A 177 19.25 -6.32 -5.93
N THR A 178 19.87 -6.92 -6.93
CA THR A 178 19.18 -7.36 -8.16
C THR A 178 18.57 -8.76 -8.02
N GLY A 179 18.99 -9.52 -7.03
CA GLY A 179 18.43 -10.82 -6.65
C GLY A 179 17.32 -10.72 -5.61
N THR A 180 16.93 -11.88 -5.07
CA THR A 180 15.97 -12.00 -3.98
C THR A 180 16.59 -11.59 -2.65
N LEU A 181 15.88 -10.77 -1.85
CA LEU A 181 16.22 -10.47 -0.46
C LEU A 181 15.29 -11.25 0.47
N THR A 182 15.85 -12.06 1.37
CA THR A 182 15.13 -12.69 2.49
C THR A 182 15.68 -12.13 3.78
N VAL A 183 14.81 -11.73 4.71
CA VAL A 183 15.17 -11.19 6.02
C VAL A 183 14.37 -11.94 7.09
N ASP A 184 15.03 -12.73 7.92
CA ASP A 184 14.38 -13.50 8.99
C ASP A 184 14.03 -12.63 10.21
N GLY A 185 14.74 -11.51 10.37
CA GLY A 185 14.56 -10.55 11.45
C GLY A 185 13.64 -9.38 11.09
N GLU A 186 13.58 -8.40 12.00
CA GLU A 186 12.86 -7.14 11.77
C GLU A 186 13.50 -6.32 10.64
N THR A 187 12.67 -5.72 9.79
CA THR A 187 13.10 -4.77 8.76
C THR A 187 12.56 -3.38 9.10
N ASN A 188 13.46 -2.45 9.41
CA ASN A 188 13.12 -1.04 9.66
C ASN A 188 13.43 -0.19 8.41
N LEU A 189 12.42 0.49 7.86
CA LEU A 189 12.55 1.41 6.72
C LEU A 189 12.23 2.83 7.17
N ASN A 190 13.26 3.66 7.35
CA ASN A 190 13.12 5.02 7.88
C ASN A 190 12.69 6.06 6.84
N ASN A 191 12.40 5.63 5.61
CA ASN A 191 12.00 6.51 4.51
C ASN A 191 10.97 5.80 3.62
N ALA A 192 10.63 6.39 2.47
CA ALA A 192 9.64 5.88 1.55
C ALA A 192 9.93 4.42 1.12
N PHE A 193 8.88 3.61 1.13
CA PHE A 193 8.86 2.26 0.59
C PHE A 193 8.00 2.24 -0.68
N SER A 194 8.54 1.68 -1.76
CA SER A 194 7.84 1.60 -3.05
C SER A 194 7.99 0.19 -3.63
N VAL A 195 6.87 -0.36 -4.11
CA VAL A 195 6.81 -1.64 -4.83
C VAL A 195 6.40 -1.33 -6.27
N ASN A 196 7.30 -1.58 -7.21
CA ASN A 196 7.14 -1.17 -8.61
C ASN A 196 6.53 -2.27 -9.50
N ASN A 197 6.21 -1.90 -10.74
CA ASN A 197 5.73 -2.82 -11.79
C ASN A 197 4.42 -3.55 -11.45
N SER A 198 3.57 -2.93 -10.63
CA SER A 198 2.33 -3.57 -10.12
C SER A 198 2.60 -4.90 -9.41
N SER A 199 3.80 -5.07 -8.86
CA SER A 199 4.15 -6.28 -8.13
C SER A 199 3.33 -6.36 -6.83
N PRO A 200 2.82 -7.54 -6.46
CA PRO A 200 2.03 -7.68 -5.25
C PRO A 200 2.89 -7.48 -3.99
N SER A 201 2.26 -6.99 -2.93
CA SER A 201 2.80 -7.00 -1.57
C SER A 201 1.84 -7.78 -0.68
N SER A 202 2.34 -8.78 0.04
CA SER A 202 1.55 -9.61 0.95
C SER A 202 2.01 -9.37 2.38
N LEU A 203 1.11 -8.87 3.22
CA LEU A 203 1.33 -8.61 4.64
C LEU A 203 0.40 -9.54 5.43
N THR A 204 0.96 -10.61 5.99
CA THR A 204 0.20 -11.65 6.68
C THR A 204 -0.04 -11.34 8.16
N GLY A 205 0.75 -10.42 8.73
CA GLY A 205 0.53 -9.87 10.06
C GLY A 205 -0.42 -8.67 10.07
N ASN A 206 -0.57 -8.04 11.23
CA ASN A 206 -1.36 -6.82 11.37
C ASN A 206 -0.68 -5.64 10.65
N LEU A 207 -1.44 -4.89 9.86
CA LEU A 207 -0.99 -3.64 9.25
C LEU A 207 -1.55 -2.44 10.02
N GLY A 208 -0.66 -1.67 10.65
CA GLY A 208 -0.99 -0.37 11.23
C GLY A 208 -0.60 0.76 10.27
N VAL A 209 -1.54 1.66 9.96
CA VAL A 209 -1.27 2.87 9.16
C VAL A 209 -1.63 4.09 10.01
N GLY A 210 -0.63 4.87 10.40
CA GLY A 210 -0.84 6.08 11.21
C GLY A 210 -1.31 7.30 10.41
N GLY A 211 -1.22 7.24 9.07
CA GLY A 211 -1.67 8.29 8.15
C GLY A 211 -2.80 7.82 7.23
N ASN A 212 -2.95 8.50 6.10
CA ASN A 212 -3.98 8.15 5.11
C ASN A 212 -3.55 6.96 4.24
N SER A 213 -4.50 6.09 3.92
CA SER A 213 -4.33 5.00 2.94
C SER A 213 -5.06 5.36 1.65
N LEU A 214 -4.34 5.49 0.54
CA LEU A 214 -4.92 5.62 -0.80
C LEU A 214 -5.00 4.25 -1.47
N LEU A 215 -6.21 3.81 -1.82
CA LEU A 215 -6.46 2.57 -2.55
C LEU A 215 -7.14 2.90 -3.87
N ASN A 216 -6.40 2.76 -4.98
CA ASN A 216 -6.92 2.99 -6.33
C ASN A 216 -7.65 1.76 -6.92
N GLY A 217 -7.84 0.72 -6.11
CA GLY A 217 -8.52 -0.51 -6.47
C GLY A 217 -9.54 -0.91 -5.40
N THR A 218 -10.04 -2.13 -5.50
CA THR A 218 -11.01 -2.66 -4.54
C THR A 218 -10.37 -3.00 -3.20
N LEU A 219 -11.02 -2.60 -2.11
CA LEU A 219 -10.76 -3.11 -0.77
C LEU A 219 -11.73 -4.27 -0.48
N ASP A 220 -11.20 -5.48 -0.36
CA ASP A 220 -11.97 -6.66 0.08
C ASP A 220 -11.65 -6.96 1.55
N VAL A 221 -12.70 -7.09 2.37
CA VAL A 221 -12.60 -7.33 3.81
C VAL A 221 -13.54 -8.46 4.20
N ILE A 222 -12.97 -9.60 4.55
CA ILE A 222 -13.71 -10.76 5.06
C ILE A 222 -14.20 -10.51 6.50
N GLY A 223 -13.41 -9.76 7.26
CA GLY A 223 -13.68 -9.44 8.67
C GLY A 223 -14.58 -8.21 8.86
N LYS A 224 -14.66 -7.76 10.12
CA LYS A 224 -15.39 -6.55 10.48
C LYS A 224 -14.59 -5.30 10.10
N THR A 225 -15.24 -4.36 9.44
CA THR A 225 -14.76 -2.99 9.26
C THR A 225 -15.39 -2.09 10.33
N THR A 226 -14.59 -1.29 11.02
CA THR A 226 -15.07 -0.25 11.95
C THR A 226 -14.59 1.10 11.45
N LEU A 227 -15.53 2.03 11.28
CA LEU A 227 -15.27 3.39 10.81
C LEU A 227 -15.97 4.36 11.76
N ASN A 228 -15.35 5.50 12.03
CA ASN A 228 -16.03 6.59 12.73
C ASN A 228 -16.98 7.31 11.76
N ASP A 229 -16.47 7.65 10.58
CA ASP A 229 -17.20 8.31 9.51
C ASP A 229 -16.97 7.56 8.18
N LEU A 230 -18.00 7.54 7.34
CA LEU A 230 -17.95 6.98 6.00
C LEU A 230 -18.63 7.95 5.02
N GLU A 231 -17.87 8.47 4.08
CA GLU A 231 -18.38 9.22 2.94
C GLU A 231 -18.30 8.34 1.67
N VAL A 232 -19.42 8.25 0.94
CA VAL A 232 -19.50 7.47 -0.30
C VAL A 232 -19.99 8.38 -1.41
N ASN A 233 -19.11 8.68 -2.37
CA ASN A 233 -19.45 9.50 -3.54
C ASN A 233 -20.29 8.76 -4.60
N GLY A 234 -20.43 7.44 -4.44
CA GLY A 234 -21.21 6.57 -5.32
C GLY A 234 -22.28 5.81 -4.55
N GLN A 235 -22.46 4.54 -4.90
CA GLN A 235 -23.44 3.67 -4.25
C GLN A 235 -22.78 2.84 -3.14
N ALA A 236 -23.46 2.75 -1.99
CA ALA A 236 -23.21 1.72 -0.99
C ALA A 236 -24.30 0.64 -1.09
N SER A 237 -23.90 -0.62 -1.01
CA SER A 237 -24.83 -1.76 -0.97
C SER A 237 -24.59 -2.56 0.30
N PHE A 238 -25.67 -2.94 0.96
CA PHE A 238 -25.67 -3.74 2.17
C PHE A 238 -26.59 -4.94 1.94
N ALA A 239 -26.17 -6.13 2.35
CA ALA A 239 -27.10 -7.26 2.44
C ALA A 239 -28.14 -6.98 3.53
N ASP A 240 -27.67 -6.63 4.73
CA ASP A 240 -28.47 -6.15 5.84
C ASP A 240 -27.89 -4.83 6.36
N LEU A 241 -28.77 -3.90 6.75
CA LEU A 241 -28.41 -2.67 7.42
C LEU A 241 -29.05 -2.63 8.81
N GLN A 242 -28.23 -2.58 9.85
CA GLN A 242 -28.66 -2.34 11.22
C GLN A 242 -28.17 -0.97 11.65
N ALA A 243 -29.09 -0.07 12.01
CA ALA A 243 -28.78 1.27 12.48
C ALA A 243 -29.68 1.62 13.66
N GLU A 244 -29.13 2.33 14.65
CA GLU A 244 -29.90 2.89 15.76
C GLU A 244 -30.80 4.05 15.28
N SER A 245 -30.28 4.87 14.36
CA SER A 245 -31.01 5.94 13.70
C SER A 245 -30.60 6.01 12.24
N LEU A 246 -31.58 6.17 11.35
CA LEU A 246 -31.38 6.41 9.93
C LEU A 246 -31.94 7.79 9.60
N VAL A 247 -31.06 8.70 9.19
CA VAL A 247 -31.42 10.04 8.71
C VAL A 247 -31.14 10.11 7.22
N VAL A 248 -32.16 10.45 6.44
CA VAL A 248 -32.05 10.61 4.99
C VAL A 248 -32.47 12.02 4.62
N ASN A 249 -31.55 12.80 4.03
CA ASN A 249 -31.74 14.23 3.80
C ASN A 249 -32.55 14.56 2.54
N GLN A 250 -32.65 13.61 1.61
CA GLN A 250 -33.34 13.80 0.33
C GLN A 250 -34.54 12.87 0.24
N ASN A 251 -34.38 11.72 -0.41
CA ASN A 251 -35.45 10.77 -0.65
C ASN A 251 -35.03 9.35 -0.29
N THR A 252 -36.02 8.47 -0.17
CA THR A 252 -35.82 7.03 0.00
C THR A 252 -36.76 6.33 -0.95
N GLU A 253 -36.22 5.47 -1.82
CA GLU A 253 -36.99 4.56 -2.64
C GLU A 253 -36.89 3.15 -2.06
N LEU A 254 -38.03 2.54 -1.75
CA LEU A 254 -38.11 1.19 -1.18
C LEU A 254 -38.81 0.27 -2.18
N TYR A 255 -38.09 -0.75 -2.63
CA TYR A 255 -38.61 -1.77 -3.52
C TYR A 255 -38.96 -3.03 -2.72
N GLY A 256 -40.16 -3.57 -2.92
CA GLY A 256 -40.63 -4.78 -2.24
C GLY A 256 -41.53 -4.46 -1.03
N THR A 257 -41.37 -5.22 0.05
CA THR A 257 -42.20 -5.08 1.26
C THR A 257 -41.48 -4.25 2.31
N THR A 258 -42.20 -3.33 2.94
CA THR A 258 -41.72 -2.58 4.11
C THR A 258 -42.50 -3.02 5.34
N LEU A 259 -41.79 -3.44 6.40
CA LEU A 259 -42.37 -3.70 7.71
C LEU A 259 -41.94 -2.58 8.65
N LEU A 260 -42.90 -1.85 9.20
CA LEU A 260 -42.67 -0.82 10.21
C LEU A 260 -43.34 -1.27 11.51
N ASP A 261 -42.52 -1.65 12.50
CA ASP A 261 -42.98 -1.93 13.85
C ASP A 261 -42.56 -0.77 14.75
N GLY A 262 -43.53 0.05 15.17
CA GLY A 262 -43.27 1.21 16.01
C GLY A 262 -42.77 0.85 17.40
N MET A 263 -42.80 -0.41 17.84
CA MET A 263 -42.42 -0.84 19.19
C MET A 263 -43.03 0.06 20.30
N GLY A 264 -44.27 0.50 20.12
CA GLY A 264 -44.96 1.44 21.02
C GLY A 264 -44.81 2.93 20.68
N SER A 265 -44.09 3.27 19.61
CA SER A 265 -43.98 4.60 19.03
C SER A 265 -44.90 4.76 17.81
N GLN A 266 -45.08 6.01 17.36
CA GLN A 266 -45.88 6.35 16.20
C GLN A 266 -45.04 6.46 14.91
N ILE A 267 -45.62 6.09 13.78
CA ILE A 267 -45.16 6.54 12.46
C ILE A 267 -45.70 7.96 12.28
N ARG A 268 -44.81 8.95 12.16
CA ARG A 268 -45.20 10.36 11.97
C ARG A 268 -44.74 10.87 10.61
N LEU A 269 -45.69 11.36 9.84
CA LEU A 269 -45.45 12.00 8.55
C LEU A 269 -45.73 13.48 8.71
N THR A 270 -44.78 14.33 8.31
CA THR A 270 -44.94 15.79 8.29
C THR A 270 -44.63 16.26 6.89
N SER A 271 -45.44 17.18 6.39
CA SER A 271 -45.38 17.62 5.00
C SER A 271 -45.70 19.10 4.93
N ASN A 272 -45.00 19.81 4.05
CA ASN A 272 -45.19 21.23 3.75
C ASN A 272 -45.72 21.45 2.32
N MET A 273 -46.41 20.44 1.77
CA MET A 273 -47.00 20.50 0.43
C MET A 273 -48.00 21.67 0.33
N PRO A 274 -48.14 22.30 -0.86
CA PRO A 274 -48.99 23.47 -1.02
C PRO A 274 -50.47 23.15 -0.82
N ASN A 275 -51.21 24.13 -0.28
CA ASN A 275 -52.64 24.02 0.03
C ASN A 275 -53.53 24.12 -1.22
N SER A 276 -53.51 23.09 -2.08
CA SER A 276 -54.51 22.90 -3.14
C SER A 276 -54.97 21.44 -3.14
N GLY A 277 -56.05 21.18 -2.40
CA GLY A 277 -56.52 19.82 -2.08
C GLY A 277 -57.14 19.02 -3.23
N ALA A 278 -57.26 19.61 -4.43
CA ALA A 278 -57.77 18.89 -5.60
C ALA A 278 -56.66 18.20 -6.41
N GLU A 279 -55.40 18.62 -6.25
CA GLU A 279 -54.28 18.06 -7.00
C GLU A 279 -53.78 16.79 -6.31
N ILE A 280 -53.77 15.67 -7.05
CA ILE A 280 -53.30 14.37 -6.51
C ILE A 280 -51.89 14.49 -5.91
N GLY A 281 -51.03 15.31 -6.52
CA GLY A 281 -49.67 15.57 -6.07
C GLY A 281 -49.56 16.27 -4.72
N ASN A 282 -50.60 16.95 -4.22
CA ASN A 282 -50.54 17.72 -2.97
C ASN A 282 -50.96 16.92 -1.72
N HIS A 283 -50.95 15.59 -1.80
CA HIS A 283 -51.27 14.71 -0.68
C HIS A 283 -49.99 14.23 0.01
N PRO A 284 -49.82 14.44 1.33
CA PRO A 284 -48.68 13.92 2.08
C PRO A 284 -48.52 12.39 2.03
N VAL A 285 -49.64 11.68 1.83
CA VAL A 285 -49.69 10.23 1.66
C VAL A 285 -50.53 9.93 0.43
N LEU A 286 -49.91 9.29 -0.56
CA LEU A 286 -50.57 8.80 -1.76
C LEU A 286 -50.43 7.27 -1.81
N ILE A 287 -51.55 6.57 -2.00
CA ILE A 287 -51.59 5.11 -2.08
C ILE A 287 -52.21 4.72 -3.42
N GLU A 288 -51.37 4.27 -4.36
CA GLU A 288 -51.81 3.81 -5.68
C GLU A 288 -51.96 2.29 -5.67
N GLY A 289 -53.08 1.83 -5.11
CA GLY A 289 -53.46 0.42 -5.14
C GLY A 289 -53.94 -0.01 -6.53
N GLY A 290 -53.78 -1.30 -6.85
CA GLY A 290 -54.43 -1.91 -8.03
C GLY A 290 -55.94 -2.04 -7.84
N LYS A 291 -56.49 -3.26 -7.99
CA LYS A 291 -57.92 -3.51 -7.69
C LYS A 291 -58.25 -3.48 -6.20
N ASN A 292 -57.24 -3.73 -5.36
CA ASN A 292 -57.38 -3.78 -3.91
C ASN A 292 -56.69 -2.53 -3.35
N GLY A 293 -57.46 -1.65 -2.71
CA GLY A 293 -56.96 -0.40 -2.12
C GLY A 293 -56.29 -0.61 -0.76
N LEU A 294 -56.47 0.34 0.16
CA LEU A 294 -55.97 0.24 1.53
C LEU A 294 -56.82 -0.73 2.36
N ALA A 295 -56.16 -1.64 3.08
CA ALA A 295 -56.77 -2.50 4.07
C ALA A 295 -56.16 -2.24 5.46
N ILE A 296 -57.03 -2.04 6.45
CA ILE A 296 -56.64 -1.90 7.87
C ILE A 296 -57.13 -3.14 8.60
N ARG A 297 -56.19 -3.92 9.16
CA ARG A 297 -56.52 -5.08 9.99
C ARG A 297 -56.34 -4.71 11.45
N VAL A 298 -57.40 -4.87 12.22
CA VAL A 298 -57.41 -4.61 13.67
C VAL A 298 -57.46 -5.91 14.47
N ASN A 299 -56.77 -5.90 15.62
CA ASN A 299 -56.87 -6.93 16.64
C ASN A 299 -57.77 -6.39 17.77
N GLY A 300 -58.96 -6.97 17.96
CA GLY A 300 -59.91 -6.54 18.98
C GLY A 300 -61.36 -6.46 18.48
N SER A 301 -62.24 -5.92 19.32
CA SER A 301 -63.67 -5.74 19.02
C SER A 301 -63.88 -4.65 17.97
N ARG A 302 -64.68 -4.96 16.94
CA ARG A 302 -65.00 -4.08 15.81
C ARG A 302 -66.27 -3.27 16.09
N ASN A 303 -66.28 -2.57 17.22
CA ASN A 303 -67.40 -1.74 17.67
C ASN A 303 -67.10 -0.26 17.49
N ASN A 304 -68.07 0.59 17.81
CA ASN A 304 -67.98 2.05 17.76
C ASN A 304 -67.02 2.68 18.79
N ASN A 305 -66.26 1.87 19.55
CA ASN A 305 -65.18 2.36 20.40
C ASN A 305 -63.80 2.22 19.74
N THR A 306 -63.72 1.52 18.59
CA THR A 306 -62.47 1.30 17.86
C THR A 306 -62.40 2.23 16.66
N ASN A 307 -61.58 3.27 16.76
CA ASN A 307 -61.34 4.22 15.66
C ASN A 307 -60.20 3.72 14.76
N PHE A 308 -60.49 3.44 13.49
CA PHE A 308 -59.49 3.06 12.50
C PHE A 308 -58.76 4.28 11.93
N ILE A 309 -59.52 5.34 11.68
CA ILE A 309 -59.01 6.65 11.26
C ILE A 309 -59.71 7.70 12.12
N THR A 310 -58.97 8.67 12.64
CA THR A 310 -59.54 9.80 13.39
C THR A 310 -59.00 11.09 12.79
N PHE A 311 -59.91 12.02 12.52
CA PHE A 311 -59.59 13.34 12.01
C PHE A 311 -59.52 14.31 13.18
N TYR A 312 -58.42 15.08 13.25
CA TYR A 312 -58.21 16.13 14.24
C TYR A 312 -58.09 17.49 13.53
N ASP A 313 -58.36 18.56 14.26
CA ASP A 313 -58.08 19.93 13.82
C ASP A 313 -56.95 20.52 14.68
N THR A 314 -56.18 21.42 14.09
CA THR A 314 -55.11 22.20 14.73
C THR A 314 -55.59 23.11 15.86
N THR A 315 -56.88 23.46 15.91
CA THR A 315 -57.40 24.43 16.89
C THR A 315 -57.85 23.81 18.22
N ARG A 316 -58.09 22.50 18.25
CA ARG A 316 -58.63 21.79 19.42
C ARG A 316 -58.07 20.37 19.49
N ASP A 317 -57.70 19.90 20.68
CA ASP A 317 -57.33 18.50 20.95
C ASP A 317 -58.54 17.53 20.92
N LEU A 318 -59.60 17.88 20.18
CA LEU A 318 -60.83 17.10 20.06
C LEU A 318 -60.95 16.59 18.62
N SER A 319 -61.28 15.29 18.48
CA SER A 319 -61.51 14.68 17.17
C SER A 319 -62.71 15.32 16.47
N TRP A 320 -62.54 15.67 15.19
CA TRP A 320 -63.58 16.23 14.32
C TRP A 320 -64.41 15.17 13.59
N GLY A 321 -63.83 13.98 13.38
CA GLY A 321 -64.52 12.86 12.73
C GLY A 321 -63.71 11.57 12.87
N ARG A 322 -64.30 10.45 12.46
CA ARG A 322 -63.64 9.14 12.51
C ARG A 322 -64.23 8.15 11.50
N ILE A 323 -63.44 7.13 11.19
CA ILE A 323 -63.87 5.89 10.56
C ILE A 323 -63.71 4.81 11.63
N GLU A 324 -64.80 4.17 12.02
CA GLU A 324 -64.87 3.24 13.14
C GLU A 324 -65.52 1.91 12.77
N GLY A 325 -65.39 0.91 13.64
CA GLY A 325 -66.08 -0.36 13.50
C GLY A 325 -67.55 -0.24 13.91
N GLU A 326 -68.39 -1.14 13.41
CA GLU A 326 -69.80 -1.20 13.79
C GLU A 326 -70.23 -2.67 13.90
N THR A 327 -70.88 -3.02 15.01
CA THR A 327 -71.53 -4.32 15.18
C THR A 327 -73.00 -4.26 14.73
N PRO A 328 -73.62 -5.39 14.34
CA PRO A 328 -75.03 -5.41 13.93
C PRO A 328 -75.98 -4.84 14.99
N SER A 329 -75.65 -4.96 16.28
CA SER A 329 -76.42 -4.39 17.39
C SER A 329 -76.25 -2.88 17.55
N GLU A 330 -75.16 -2.32 17.06
CA GLU A 330 -74.87 -0.88 17.12
C GLU A 330 -75.41 -0.16 15.88
N TYR A 331 -75.47 -0.85 14.74
CA TYR A 331 -76.05 -0.36 13.49
C TYR A 331 -77.49 0.15 13.65
N THR A 332 -78.28 -0.48 14.52
CA THR A 332 -79.66 -0.07 14.77
C THR A 332 -79.78 1.26 15.52
N ASN A 333 -78.70 1.76 16.11
CA ASN A 333 -78.66 3.07 16.77
C ASN A 333 -77.95 4.13 15.91
N ASN A 334 -77.57 3.78 14.67
CA ASN A 334 -76.99 4.72 13.73
C ASN A 334 -78.06 5.75 13.29
N ALA A 335 -77.67 7.02 13.24
CA ALA A 335 -78.58 8.10 12.86
C ALA A 335 -79.16 7.91 11.45
N ASP A 336 -78.34 7.43 10.51
CA ASP A 336 -78.77 7.16 9.14
C ASP A 336 -79.74 5.98 9.09
N TYR A 337 -79.45 4.89 9.81
CA TYR A 337 -80.38 3.76 9.91
C TYR A 337 -81.72 4.15 10.52
N ASN A 338 -81.70 4.97 11.57
CA ASN A 338 -82.91 5.47 12.22
C ASN A 338 -83.70 6.41 11.29
N PHE A 339 -83.00 7.25 10.52
CA PHE A 339 -83.62 8.10 9.50
C PHE A 339 -84.28 7.26 8.41
N ASP A 340 -83.58 6.27 7.87
CA ASP A 340 -84.11 5.36 6.84
C ASP A 340 -85.32 4.57 7.34
N GLN A 341 -85.28 4.05 8.57
CA GLN A 341 -86.42 3.38 9.18
C GLN A 341 -87.61 4.33 9.39
N THR A 342 -87.35 5.57 9.79
CA THR A 342 -88.41 6.58 9.95
C THR A 342 -89.01 6.98 8.60
N SER A 343 -88.19 7.14 7.57
CA SER A 343 -88.63 7.41 6.20
C SER A 343 -89.47 6.25 5.67
N LEU A 344 -89.02 5.00 5.85
CA LEU A 344 -89.76 3.82 5.45
C LEU A 344 -91.11 3.70 6.17
N ASN A 345 -91.15 4.00 7.48
CA ASN A 345 -92.40 4.02 8.23
C ASN A 345 -93.36 5.11 7.74
N TYR A 346 -92.84 6.27 7.34
CA TYR A 346 -93.64 7.32 6.74
C TYR A 346 -94.23 6.88 5.39
N ASP A 347 -93.42 6.27 4.52
CA ASP A 347 -93.87 5.74 3.22
C ASP A 347 -94.96 4.66 3.39
N ILE A 348 -94.81 3.76 4.38
CA ILE A 348 -95.83 2.74 4.71
C ILE A 348 -97.12 3.41 5.18
N TYR A 349 -97.01 4.45 6.01
CA TYR A 349 -98.18 5.16 6.53
C TYR A 349 -98.94 5.90 5.43
N ASP A 350 -98.22 6.58 4.53
CA ASP A 350 -98.78 7.29 3.37
C ASP A 350 -99.50 6.30 2.44
N ALA A 351 -98.84 5.19 2.09
CA ALA A 351 -99.44 4.11 1.31
C ALA A 351 -100.69 3.50 1.98
N GLY A 352 -100.70 3.40 3.32
CA GLY A 352 -101.86 2.96 4.07
C GLY A 352 -103.05 3.94 3.98
N PHE A 353 -102.76 5.24 3.98
CA PHE A 353 -103.75 6.29 3.82
C PHE A 353 -104.34 6.31 2.40
N ASP A 354 -103.51 6.10 1.38
CA ASP A 354 -103.94 5.93 -0.01
C ASP A 354 -104.87 4.72 -0.17
N VAL A 355 -104.53 3.57 0.43
CA VAL A 355 -105.40 2.39 0.41
C VAL A 355 -106.73 2.65 1.12
N ALA A 356 -106.71 3.38 2.24
CA ALA A 356 -107.93 3.72 2.98
C ALA A 356 -108.85 4.64 2.16
N PHE A 357 -108.31 5.64 1.46
CA PHE A 357 -109.08 6.47 0.53
C PHE A 357 -109.61 5.68 -0.66
N ALA A 358 -108.79 4.83 -1.28
CA ALA A 358 -109.24 3.95 -2.35
C ALA A 358 -110.37 3.01 -1.91
N ALA A 359 -110.30 2.50 -0.67
CA ALA A 359 -111.36 1.68 -0.08
C ALA A 359 -112.62 2.50 0.25
N TYR A 360 -112.48 3.75 0.71
CA TYR A 360 -113.59 4.66 0.92
C TYR A 360 -114.30 5.00 -0.39
N ASP A 361 -113.56 5.33 -1.45
CA ASP A 361 -114.13 5.60 -2.78
C ASP A 361 -114.83 4.36 -3.35
N LEU A 362 -114.28 3.16 -3.11
CA LEU A 362 -114.94 1.90 -3.46
C LEU A 362 -116.23 1.67 -2.66
N ALA A 363 -116.24 1.99 -1.36
CA ALA A 363 -117.44 1.87 -0.53
C ALA A 363 -118.52 2.90 -0.92
N ALA A 364 -118.13 4.14 -1.20
CA ALA A 364 -119.03 5.21 -1.65
C ALA A 364 -119.68 4.85 -3.00
N SER A 365 -118.90 4.33 -3.94
CA SER A 365 -119.44 3.82 -5.21
C SER A 365 -120.37 2.61 -5.02
N PHE A 366 -120.13 1.74 -4.04
CA PHE A 366 -121.06 0.67 -3.67
C PHE A 366 -122.38 1.19 -3.09
N VAL A 367 -122.36 2.24 -2.27
CA VAL A 367 -123.57 2.89 -1.73
C VAL A 367 -124.38 3.53 -2.87
N GLU A 368 -123.73 4.17 -3.84
CA GLU A 368 -124.37 4.68 -5.05
C GLU A 368 -125.02 3.56 -5.89
N VAL A 369 -124.33 2.44 -6.10
CA VAL A 369 -124.88 1.28 -6.83
C VAL A 369 -126.03 0.61 -6.07
N THR A 370 -125.96 0.54 -4.74
CA THR A 370 -126.99 -0.09 -3.91
C THR A 370 -128.27 0.76 -3.85
N THR A 371 -128.13 2.08 -3.83
CA THR A 371 -129.28 3.01 -3.91
C THR A 371 -129.88 3.06 -5.33
N ALA A 372 -129.07 2.87 -6.38
CA ALA A 372 -129.58 2.68 -7.74
C ALA A 372 -130.27 1.32 -7.94
N SER A 373 -129.86 0.27 -7.23
CA SER A 373 -130.40 -1.10 -7.33
C SER A 373 -131.81 -1.27 -6.75
N THR A 374 -132.30 -0.37 -5.91
CA THR A 374 -133.66 -0.45 -5.35
C THR A 374 -134.74 0.21 -6.22
N SER A 375 -134.39 0.73 -7.41
CA SER A 375 -135.34 1.32 -8.35
C SER A 375 -135.77 0.38 -9.50
N SER A 376 -135.76 -0.94 -9.29
CA SER A 376 -136.24 -1.88 -10.30
C SER A 376 -137.76 -2.09 -10.17
N THR A 377 -138.53 -1.26 -10.88
CA THR A 377 -139.96 -1.44 -11.11
C THR A 377 -140.21 -2.63 -12.04
N ALA A 378 -140.94 -3.64 -11.55
CA ALA A 378 -141.42 -4.75 -12.38
C ALA A 378 -142.71 -4.35 -13.09
N CYS A 379 -142.67 -4.26 -14.43
CA CYS A 379 -143.83 -3.94 -15.26
C CYS A 379 -144.45 -5.22 -15.84
N VAL A 380 -145.69 -5.56 -15.46
CA VAL A 380 -146.57 -6.46 -16.23
C VAL A 380 -148.03 -6.02 -16.08
N GLY A 381 -148.67 -5.60 -17.18
CA GLY A 381 -150.15 -5.51 -17.33
C GLY A 381 -150.77 -4.10 -17.25
N LEU A 382 -151.60 -3.78 -18.25
CA LEU A 382 -152.20 -2.48 -18.57
C LEU A 382 -153.22 -1.95 -17.54
N GLY A 383 -152.97 -0.75 -17.00
CA GLY A 383 -153.98 0.10 -16.35
C GLY A 383 -153.48 0.89 -15.14
N THR A 384 -153.09 2.15 -15.37
CA THR A 384 -152.85 3.22 -14.38
C THR A 384 -151.84 2.93 -13.25
N CYS A 385 -150.60 3.41 -13.39
CA CYS A 385 -149.63 3.48 -12.29
C CYS A 385 -149.78 4.83 -11.58
N VAL A 386 -150.21 4.78 -10.33
CA VAL A 386 -150.26 5.91 -9.41
C VAL A 386 -148.89 6.01 -8.74
N THR A 387 -148.27 7.18 -8.81
CA THR A 387 -147.04 7.49 -8.09
C THR A 387 -147.36 7.68 -6.60
N ALA A 388 -146.72 6.91 -5.72
CA ALA A 388 -146.68 7.22 -4.30
C ALA A 388 -145.35 7.94 -3.99
N PRO A 389 -145.36 9.10 -3.31
CA PRO A 389 -144.14 9.74 -2.84
C PRO A 389 -143.54 8.95 -1.67
N ILE A 390 -142.22 8.80 -1.68
CA ILE A 390 -141.42 8.18 -0.61
C ILE A 390 -140.92 9.31 0.32
N PRO A 391 -140.83 9.11 1.65
CA PRO A 391 -140.19 10.05 2.57
C PRO A 391 -138.69 10.26 2.32
#